data_AF-A0A0T6BGY1-F1
#
_entry.id   AF-A0A0T6BGY1-F1
#
_cell.length_a   1.000
_cell.length_b   1.000
_cell.length_c   1.000
_cell.angle_alpha   90.00
_cell.angle_beta   90.00
_cell.angle_gamma   90.00
#
_symmetry.space_group_name_H-M   'P 1'
#
loop_
_entity.id
_entity.type
_entity.pdbx_description
1 polymer ?
#
loop_
_entity_poly.entity_id
_entity_poly.type
_entity_poly.pdbx_seq_one_letter_code
_entity_poly.pdbx_strand_id
1 'polypeptide(L)'
;LYTVYLKKVRYHRPTRSLSSSHSDSDDEISHLEWETVRVRFVKAGTLKKLVEALSTDDGELETTYINVFLATYRSFSTPKEVLKLLLQRYEELAETPTSNGKPDYHE
;
A
#
# COMPACT_ATOMS: atom_id res chain seq x y z
N LEU A 1 -1.30 -10.23 -0.99
CA LEU A 1 -1.59 -10.29 0.45
C LEU A 1 -1.29 -8.93 1.04
N TYR A 2 -2.10 -8.44 1.99
CA TYR A 2 -1.88 -7.16 2.67
C TYR A 2 -1.71 -7.41 4.16
N THR A 3 -0.80 -6.69 4.78
CA THR A 3 -0.73 -6.56 6.24
C THR A 3 -1.39 -5.24 6.61
N VAL A 4 -2.27 -5.25 7.60
CA VAL A 4 -3.00 -4.07 8.07
C VAL A 4 -2.62 -3.82 9.52
N TYR A 5 -2.27 -2.58 9.86
CA TYR A 5 -1.96 -2.18 11.22
C TYR A 5 -2.45 -0.75 11.50
N LEU A 6 -2.65 -0.43 12.78
CA LEU A 6 -2.97 0.92 13.23
C LEU A 6 -1.69 1.65 13.62
N LYS A 7 -1.37 2.73 12.92
CA LYS A 7 -0.25 3.62 13.26
C LYS A 7 -0.77 4.73 14.16
N LYS A 8 -0.20 4.86 15.36
CA LYS A 8 -0.54 5.96 16.28
C LYS A 8 -0.09 7.28 15.64
N VAL A 9 -1.01 8.23 15.47
CA VAL A 9 -0.72 9.53 14.84
C VAL A 9 -0.61 10.63 15.89
N ARG A 10 -1.63 10.76 16.74
CA ARG A 10 -1.69 11.87 17.70
C ARG A 10 -2.44 11.46 18.95
N TYR A 11 -2.09 12.12 20.05
CA TYR A 11 -2.83 12.09 21.30
C TYR A 11 -3.51 13.44 21.50
N HIS A 12 -4.83 13.44 21.60
CA HIS A 12 -5.62 14.62 21.95
C HIS A 12 -5.75 14.70 23.45
N ARG A 13 -5.12 15.71 24.04
CA ARG A 13 -5.49 16.11 25.40
C ARG A 13 -6.80 16.88 25.32
N PRO A 14 -7.80 16.56 26.16
CA PRO A 14 -9.00 17.37 26.22
C PRO A 14 -8.63 18.80 26.57
N THR A 15 -9.03 19.76 25.73
CA THR A 15 -8.91 21.17 26.05
C THR A 15 -9.98 21.49 27.07
N ARG A 16 -9.58 21.74 28.33
CA ARG A 16 -10.49 22.23 29.37
C ARG A 16 -11.23 23.47 28.85
N SER A 17 -12.52 23.34 28.61
CA SER A 17 -13.38 24.49 28.36
C SER A 17 -13.45 25.29 29.66
N LEU A 18 -13.23 26.60 29.57
CA LEU A 18 -13.31 27.56 30.70
C LEU A 18 -14.70 27.58 31.39
N SER A 19 -15.66 26.79 30.92
CA SER A 19 -17.02 26.64 31.46
C SER A 19 -17.20 25.49 32.45
N SER A 20 -16.20 24.64 32.70
CA SER A 20 -16.31 23.47 33.58
C SER A 20 -15.69 23.70 34.96
N SER A 21 -16.16 24.74 35.66
CA SER A 21 -15.71 25.06 37.04
C SER A 21 -16.32 24.16 38.12
N HIS A 22 -17.07 23.10 37.79
CA HIS A 22 -17.62 22.15 38.76
C HIS A 22 -17.80 20.75 38.16
N SER A 23 -16.70 20.00 37.99
CA SER A 23 -16.75 18.53 37.89
C SER A 23 -15.33 17.96 38.03
N ASP A 24 -14.93 17.60 39.25
CA ASP A 24 -13.75 16.79 39.53
C ASP A 24 -14.00 15.34 39.07
N SER A 25 -13.92 15.11 37.77
CA SER A 25 -13.82 13.78 37.18
C SER A 25 -12.48 13.71 36.48
N ASP A 26 -11.49 13.13 37.16
CA ASP A 26 -10.10 12.91 36.70
C ASP A 26 -10.01 11.90 35.51
N ASP A 27 -11.16 11.49 34.97
CA ASP A 27 -11.33 10.56 33.85
C ASP A 27 -11.66 11.27 32.52
N GLU A 28 -11.02 12.40 32.24
CA GLU A 28 -11.08 12.99 30.89
C GLU A 28 -10.12 12.21 29.96
N ILE A 29 -10.58 11.02 29.53
CA ILE A 29 -9.81 10.08 28.71
C ILE A 29 -9.34 10.79 27.44
N SER A 30 -8.04 10.95 27.32
CA SER A 30 -7.46 11.56 26.14
C SER A 30 -7.65 10.67 24.91
N HIS A 31 -8.18 11.25 23.84
CA HIS A 31 -8.51 10.50 22.62
C HIS A 31 -7.26 10.26 21.78
N LEU A 32 -7.08 9.01 21.34
CA LEU A 32 -5.93 8.61 20.53
C LEU A 32 -6.35 8.46 19.07
N GLU A 33 -5.69 9.20 18.19
CA GLU A 33 -5.89 9.11 16.75
C GLU A 33 -4.99 8.05 16.14
N TRP A 34 -5.62 7.17 15.37
CA TRP A 34 -4.99 6.06 14.69
C TRP A 34 -5.24 6.15 13.19
N GLU A 35 -4.18 5.97 12.41
CA GLU A 35 -4.25 5.83 10.97
C GLU A 35 -4.22 4.34 10.62
N THR A 36 -5.20 3.88 9.85
CA THR A 36 -5.17 2.51 9.31
C THR A 36 -4.20 2.45 8.15
N VAL A 37 -3.09 1.76 8.35
CA VAL A 37 -2.07 1.58 7.31
C VAL A 37 -2.22 0.18 6.73
N ARG A 38 -2.29 0.11 5.40
CA ARG A 38 -2.32 -1.14 4.64
C ARG A 38 -1.04 -1.23 3.81
N VAL A 39 -0.25 -2.26 4.03
CA VAL A 39 0.99 -2.50 3.27
C VAL A 39 0.85 -3.79 2.47
N ARG A 40 1.20 -3.75 1.19
CA ARG A 40 1.21 -4.94 0.34
C ARG A 40 2.45 -5.76 0.68
N PHE A 41 2.32 -7.08 0.77
CA PHE A 41 3.47 -7.93 1.07
C PHE A 41 3.45 -9.21 0.22
N VAL A 42 4.59 -9.51 -0.39
CA VAL A 42 4.82 -10.75 -1.15
C VAL A 42 5.54 -11.74 -0.24
N LYS A 43 4.82 -12.78 0.22
CA LYS A 43 5.41 -13.86 1.03
C LYS A 43 6.07 -14.94 0.16
N ALA A 44 5.38 -15.32 -0.91
CA ALA A 44 5.79 -16.33 -1.87
C ALA A 44 4.98 -16.15 -3.15
N GLY A 45 5.47 -16.71 -4.26
CA GLY A 45 4.78 -16.69 -5.54
C GLY A 45 5.56 -17.48 -6.59
N THR A 46 4.90 -17.79 -7.71
CA THR A 46 5.61 -18.26 -8.90
C THR A 46 6.43 -17.12 -9.50
N LEU A 47 7.47 -17.42 -10.27
CA LEU A 47 8.29 -16.40 -10.93
C LEU A 47 7.44 -15.38 -11.69
N LYS A 48 6.42 -15.84 -12.44
CA LYS A 48 5.47 -14.96 -13.14
C LYS A 48 4.79 -13.98 -12.17
N LYS A 49 4.25 -14.47 -11.05
CA LYS A 49 3.59 -13.61 -10.04
C LYS A 49 4.55 -12.67 -9.32
N LEU A 50 5.81 -13.09 -9.12
CA LEU A 50 6.84 -12.22 -8.54
C LEU A 50 7.21 -11.07 -9.49
N VAL A 51 7.27 -11.33 -10.79
CA VAL A 51 7.53 -10.33 -11.84
C VAL A 51 6.32 -9.40 -12.02
N GLU A 52 5.09 -9.92 -12.02
CA GLU A 52 3.87 -9.09 -12.03
C GLU A 52 3.82 -8.13 -10.84
N ALA A 53 4.34 -8.54 -9.68
CA ALA A 53 4.40 -7.69 -8.48
C ALA A 53 5.45 -6.57 -8.55
N LEU A 54 6.32 -6.53 -9.57
CA LEU A 54 7.25 -5.41 -9.79
C LEU A 54 6.58 -4.19 -10.43
N SER A 55 5.43 -4.39 -11.08
CA SER A 55 4.72 -3.38 -11.87
C SER A 55 3.29 -3.19 -11.32
N THR A 56 3.18 -2.75 -10.07
CA THR A 56 1.90 -2.54 -9.39
C THR A 56 1.06 -1.46 -10.08
N ASP A 57 -0.23 -1.74 -10.30
CA ASP A 57 -1.19 -0.85 -10.99
C ASP A 57 -1.49 0.45 -10.22
N ASP A 58 -1.16 0.47 -8.93
CA ASP A 58 -1.33 1.55 -7.97
C ASP A 58 -0.23 2.63 -8.07
N GLY A 59 0.77 2.46 -8.94
CA GLY A 59 1.82 3.47 -9.21
C GLY A 59 2.83 3.66 -8.09
N GLU A 60 2.54 3.16 -6.88
CA GLU A 60 3.50 3.04 -5.80
C GLU A 60 4.42 1.84 -6.06
N LEU A 61 5.54 2.10 -6.75
CA LEU A 61 6.65 1.17 -6.76
C LEU A 61 7.19 1.04 -5.33
N GLU A 62 6.96 -0.10 -4.68
CA GLU A 62 7.72 -0.46 -3.47
C GLU A 62 9.19 -0.68 -3.85
N THR A 63 9.98 0.40 -3.80
CA THR A 63 11.40 0.43 -4.18
C THR A 63 12.19 -0.68 -3.49
N THR A 64 11.83 -1.00 -2.24
CA THR A 64 12.40 -2.11 -1.47
C THR A 64 12.21 -3.46 -2.16
N TYR A 65 11.00 -3.77 -2.64
CA TYR A 65 10.72 -5.05 -3.29
C TYR A 65 11.52 -5.22 -4.58
N ILE A 66 11.61 -4.17 -5.40
CA ILE A 66 12.40 -4.17 -6.65
C ILE A 66 13.87 -4.45 -6.36
N ASN A 67 14.45 -3.74 -5.39
CA ASN A 67 15.85 -3.92 -5.03
C ASN A 67 16.12 -5.34 -4.51
N VAL A 68 15.26 -5.85 -3.64
CA VAL A 68 15.39 -7.21 -3.10
C VAL A 68 15.25 -8.25 -4.21
N PHE A 69 14.25 -8.12 -5.08
CA PHE A 69 14.04 -9.06 -6.18
C PHE A 69 15.23 -9.05 -7.15
N LEU A 70 15.65 -7.87 -7.64
CA LEU A 70 16.76 -7.75 -8.59
C LEU A 70 18.09 -8.22 -8.02
N ALA A 71 18.30 -8.07 -6.70
CA ALA A 71 19.49 -8.58 -6.03
C ALA A 71 19.49 -10.10 -5.84
N THR A 72 18.32 -10.74 -5.69
CA THR A 72 18.23 -12.14 -5.23
C THR A 72 17.63 -13.13 -6.23
N TYR A 73 17.01 -12.68 -7.33
CA TYR A 73 16.29 -13.57 -8.28
C TYR A 73 17.15 -14.68 -8.89
N ARG A 74 18.46 -14.46 -9.01
CA ARG A 74 19.40 -15.45 -9.60
C ARG A 74 19.50 -16.75 -8.80
N SER A 75 19.02 -16.76 -7.55
CA SER A 75 18.96 -17.96 -6.72
C SER A 75 17.87 -18.95 -7.16
N PHE A 76 16.86 -18.49 -7.92
CA PHE A 76 15.71 -19.31 -8.31
C PHE A 76 15.28 -19.13 -9.79
N SER A 77 16.01 -18.32 -10.57
CA SER A 77 15.67 -18.01 -11.97
C SER A 77 16.90 -17.55 -12.75
N THR A 78 16.80 -17.54 -14.08
CA THR A 78 17.81 -16.93 -14.96
C THR A 78 17.43 -15.51 -15.40
N PRO A 79 18.40 -14.65 -15.80
CA PRO A 79 18.11 -13.33 -16.35
C PRO A 79 17.24 -13.36 -17.61
N LYS A 80 17.39 -14.40 -18.44
CA LYS A 80 16.61 -14.57 -19.68
C LYS A 80 15.12 -14.79 -19.38
N GLU A 81 14.80 -15.62 -18.38
CA GLU A 81 13.42 -15.88 -17.97
C GLU A 81 12.76 -14.63 -17.38
N VAL A 82 13.49 -13.91 -16.51
CA VAL A 82 12.99 -12.66 -15.93
C VAL A 82 12.74 -11.61 -16.99
N LEU A 83 13.68 -11.41 -17.92
CA LEU A 83 13.53 -10.44 -19.01
C LEU A 83 12.32 -10.78 -19.89
N LYS A 84 12.14 -12.06 -20.23
CA LYS A 84 10.99 -12.52 -21.02
C LYS A 84 9.66 -12.18 -20.34
N LEU A 85 9.55 -12.46 -19.04
CA LEU A 85 8.33 -12.18 -18.27
C LEU A 85 8.07 -10.69 -18.11
N LEU A 86 9.11 -9.87 -17.96
CA LEU A 86 8.99 -8.41 -17.89
C LEU A 86 8.47 -7.84 -19.22
N LEU A 87 8.99 -8.30 -20.35
CA LEU A 87 8.51 -7.87 -21.67
C LEU A 87 7.05 -8.27 -21.89
N GLN A 88 6.70 -9.52 -21.58
CA GLN A 88 5.31 -9.97 -21.65
C GLN A 88 4.39 -9.10 -20.77
N ARG A 89 4.80 -8.78 -19.54
CA ARG A 89 4.01 -7.95 -18.64
C ARG A 89 3.85 -6.51 -19.17
N TYR A 90 4.88 -5.97 -19.81
CA TYR A 90 4.83 -4.66 -20.44
C TYR A 90 3.81 -4.64 -21.59
N GLU A 91 3.78 -5.67 -22.44
CA GLU A 91 2.77 -5.83 -23.49
C GLU A 91 1.35 -5.91 -22.91
N GLU A 92 1.14 -6.74 -21.88
CA GLU A 92 -0.16 -6.86 -21.19
C GLU A 92 -0.67 -5.51 -20.64
N LEU A 93 0.22 -4.67 -20.11
CA LEU A 93 -0.11 -3.33 -19.60
C LEU A 93 -0.36 -2.31 -20.73
N ALA A 94 0.34 -2.43 -21.86
CA ALA A 94 0.15 -1.57 -23.02
C ALA A 94 -1.19 -1.85 -23.72
N GLU A 95 -1.64 -3.10 -23.71
CA GLU A 95 -2.90 -3.54 -24.33
C GLU A 95 -4.15 -3.23 -23.49
N THR A 96 -4.02 -2.94 -22.19
CA THR A 96 -5.15 -2.47 -21.39
C THR A 96 -5.43 -1.00 -21.70
N PRO A 97 -6.50 -0.65 -22.46
CA PRO A 97 -6.91 0.74 -22.55
C PRO A 97 -7.34 1.17 -21.14
N THR A 98 -6.94 2.38 -20.76
CA THR A 98 -7.40 3.09 -19.56
C THR A 98 -8.90 3.41 -19.67
N SER A 99 -9.77 2.41 -19.75
CA SER A 99 -11.21 2.60 -19.69
C SER A 99 -11.64 2.74 -18.24
N ASN A 100 -11.46 3.93 -17.66
CA ASN A 100 -12.22 4.36 -16.47
C ASN A 100 -12.23 5.89 -16.41
N GLY A 101 -12.92 6.46 -17.40
CA GLY A 101 -13.38 7.84 -17.40
C GLY A 101 -14.72 7.89 -18.10
N LYS A 102 -15.77 7.31 -17.49
CA LYS A 102 -17.15 7.55 -17.92
C LYS A 102 -17.53 8.95 -17.40
N PRO A 103 -17.77 9.96 -18.24
CA PRO A 103 -18.45 11.16 -17.78
C PRO A 103 -19.91 10.80 -17.53
N ASP A 104 -20.34 10.87 -16.27
CA ASP A 104 -21.76 10.83 -15.90
C ASP A 104 -22.44 12.07 -16.49
N TYR A 105 -23.11 11.89 -17.62
CA TYR A 105 -24.16 12.81 -18.07
C TYR A 105 -25.43 12.43 -17.30
N HIS A 106 -25.70 13.17 -16.23
CA HIS A 106 -27.04 13.24 -15.66
C HIS A 106 -27.81 14.33 -16.41
N GLU A 107 -28.80 13.89 -17.18
CA GLU A 107 -29.91 14.71 -17.69
C GLU A 107 -30.95 14.94 -16.57
#